data_AF-A0A8T2IFD6-F1
#
_entry.id   AF-A0A8T2IFD6-F1
#
_cell.length_a   1.000
_cell.length_b   1.000
_cell.length_c   1.000
_cell.angle_alpha   90.00
_cell.angle_beta   90.00
_cell.angle_gamma   90.00
#
_symmetry.space_group_name_H-M   'P 1'
#
loop_
_entity.id
_entity.type
_entity.pdbx_description
1 polymer ?
#
loop_
_entity_poly.entity_id
_entity_poly.type
_entity_poly.pdbx_seq_one_letter_code
_entity_poly.pdbx_strand_id
1 'polypeptide(L)'
;MQQSDEGPVLQVPLLLLWKRISQRQEELAKPKRVISTNEDRPSPLWPVSSSALLAVPSARVGQLAEPKRVNQEWREDRTAYSKVSEGAKKATATSRVIQLAQPKNKDSFSLPVTPSNHRKAEDKYSRATRSAPSEGPKLWHVR
;
A
#
# COMPACT_ATOMS: atom_id res chain seq x y z
N MET A 1 59.13 -0.47 -26.36
CA MET A 1 58.32 0.51 -25.62
C MET A 1 56.87 0.15 -25.83
N GLN A 2 56.22 -0.47 -24.86
CA GLN A 2 54.76 -0.63 -24.78
C GLN A 2 54.46 -0.92 -23.31
N GLN A 3 54.22 0.15 -22.56
CA GLN A 3 53.65 0.10 -21.22
C GLN A 3 52.17 -0.26 -21.38
N SER A 4 51.73 -1.36 -20.78
CA SER A 4 50.32 -1.62 -20.51
C SER A 4 49.91 -0.81 -19.28
N ASP A 5 49.04 0.18 -19.49
CA ASP A 5 48.48 1.02 -18.44
C ASP A 5 47.27 0.28 -17.82
N GLU A 6 47.56 -0.65 -16.91
CA GLU A 6 46.55 -1.31 -16.08
C GLU A 6 46.12 -0.31 -14.99
N GLY A 7 45.08 0.49 -15.30
CA GLY A 7 44.49 1.43 -14.35
C GLY A 7 44.09 0.73 -13.04
N PRO A 8 44.19 1.41 -11.88
CA PRO A 8 43.98 0.78 -10.59
C PRO A 8 42.52 0.38 -10.45
N VAL A 9 42.28 -0.93 -10.47
CA VAL A 9 41.05 -1.52 -9.95
C VAL A 9 40.89 -0.98 -8.54
N LEU A 10 39.87 -0.15 -8.33
CA LEU A 10 39.54 0.41 -7.02
C LEU A 10 39.18 -0.76 -6.10
N GLN A 11 40.18 -1.27 -5.40
CA GLN A 11 40.06 -2.21 -4.30
C GLN A 11 39.32 -1.47 -3.19
N VAL A 12 38.00 -1.39 -3.29
CA VAL A 12 37.16 -0.88 -2.22
C VAL A 12 37.30 -1.85 -1.04
N PRO A 13 37.86 -1.42 0.11
CA PRO A 13 38.08 -2.32 1.22
C PRO A 13 36.73 -2.89 1.68
N LEU A 14 36.65 -4.20 1.88
CA LEU A 14 35.46 -4.91 2.38
C LEU A 14 34.89 -4.27 3.67
N LEU A 15 35.72 -3.54 4.40
CA LEU A 15 35.35 -2.76 5.58
C LEU A 15 34.39 -1.57 5.29
N LEU A 16 34.27 -1.11 4.05
CA LEU A 16 33.29 -0.08 3.63
C LEU A 16 31.98 -0.68 3.11
N LEU A 17 31.97 -1.97 2.76
CA LEU A 17 30.79 -2.64 2.18
C LEU A 17 29.74 -3.00 3.23
N TRP A 18 30.13 -3.10 4.49
CA TRP A 18 29.21 -3.27 5.61
C TRP A 18 28.99 -1.89 6.26
N LYS A 19 28.14 -1.05 5.66
CA LYS A 19 27.55 0.06 6.44
C LYS A 19 26.88 -0.57 7.65
N ARG A 20 27.49 -0.39 8.83
CA ARG A 20 26.96 -0.90 10.10
C ARG A 20 25.53 -0.42 10.21
N ILE A 21 24.60 -1.38 10.24
CA ILE A 21 23.18 -1.13 10.38
C ILE A 21 22.97 -0.25 11.62
N SER A 22 22.18 0.82 11.50
CA SER A 22 21.92 1.69 12.64
C SER A 22 21.10 0.93 13.69
N GLN A 23 21.24 1.31 14.96
CA GLN A 23 20.46 0.71 16.04
C GLN A 23 18.95 0.72 15.74
N ARG A 24 18.46 1.79 15.10
CA ARG A 24 17.07 1.89 14.66
C ARG A 24 16.71 0.89 13.57
N GLN A 25 17.60 0.64 12.61
CA GLN A 25 17.36 -0.35 11.56
C GLN A 25 17.37 -1.77 12.14
N GLU A 26 18.21 -2.05 13.13
CA GLU A 26 18.20 -3.32 13.86
C GLU A 26 16.89 -3.50 14.65
N GLU A 27 16.37 -2.44 15.27
CA GLU A 27 15.03 -2.46 15.89
C GLU A 27 13.91 -2.73 14.89
N LEU A 28 13.96 -2.12 13.70
CA LEU A 28 12.95 -2.31 12.66
C LEU A 28 13.06 -3.67 11.97
N ALA A 29 14.25 -4.28 11.95
CA ALA A 29 14.47 -5.62 11.43
C ALA A 29 13.90 -6.71 12.34
N LYS A 30 13.65 -6.41 13.63
CA LYS A 30 12.94 -7.32 14.52
C LYS A 30 11.51 -7.50 14.02
N PRO A 31 10.99 -8.74 13.95
CA PRO A 31 9.61 -8.96 13.56
C PRO A 31 8.69 -8.22 14.53
N LYS A 32 7.63 -7.61 13.99
CA LYS A 32 6.62 -6.95 14.80
C LYS A 32 6.11 -7.96 15.82
N ARG A 33 6.22 -7.63 17.12
CA ARG A 33 5.74 -8.51 18.19
C ARG A 33 4.27 -8.82 17.90
N VAL A 34 3.98 -10.10 17.72
CA VAL A 34 2.59 -10.56 17.72
C VAL A 34 2.11 -10.29 19.13
N ILE A 35 1.31 -9.24 19.29
CA ILE A 35 0.55 -9.02 20.52
C ILE A 35 -0.38 -10.23 20.58
N SER A 36 -0.06 -11.20 21.42
CA SER A 36 -0.91 -12.36 21.69
C SER A 36 -2.25 -11.79 22.09
N THR A 37 -3.23 -11.98 21.21
CA THR A 37 -4.67 -11.77 21.43
C THR A 37 -4.95 -10.87 22.63
N ASN A 38 -4.97 -9.54 22.41
CA ASN A 38 -5.50 -8.61 23.39
C ASN A 38 -6.86 -9.17 23.83
N GLU A 39 -6.99 -9.64 25.07
CA GLU A 39 -8.25 -10.15 25.60
C GLU A 39 -9.33 -9.05 25.57
N ASP A 40 -8.89 -7.79 25.63
CA ASP A 40 -9.72 -6.59 25.55
C ASP A 40 -10.04 -6.11 24.12
N ARG A 41 -9.46 -6.74 23.08
CA ARG A 41 -9.79 -6.39 21.70
C ARG A 41 -10.95 -7.28 21.25
N PRO A 42 -12.16 -6.74 21.02
CA PRO A 42 -13.24 -7.53 20.46
C PRO A 42 -12.75 -8.14 19.15
N SER A 43 -13.09 -9.41 18.94
CA SER A 43 -12.79 -10.11 17.69
C SER A 43 -13.14 -9.19 16.50
N PRO A 44 -12.34 -9.17 15.42
CA PRO A 44 -12.72 -8.43 14.21
C PRO A 44 -14.03 -8.96 13.59
N LEU A 45 -14.57 -10.05 14.13
CA LEU A 45 -15.88 -10.58 13.83
C LEU A 45 -16.96 -9.76 14.53
N TRP A 46 -17.80 -9.11 13.73
CA TRP A 46 -19.03 -8.50 14.21
C TRP A 46 -20.03 -9.60 14.61
N PRO A 47 -20.64 -9.53 15.81
CA PRO A 47 -21.62 -10.52 16.22
C PRO A 47 -22.84 -10.46 15.29
N VAL A 48 -23.21 -11.60 14.71
CA VAL A 48 -24.39 -11.75 13.86
C VAL A 48 -25.56 -12.18 14.75
N SER A 49 -26.73 -11.56 14.60
CA SER A 49 -27.91 -11.94 15.37
C SER A 49 -28.42 -13.34 14.98
N SER A 50 -29.04 -14.05 15.92
CA SER A 50 -29.65 -15.37 15.65
C SER A 50 -30.69 -15.30 14.53
N SER A 51 -31.42 -14.19 14.42
CA SER A 51 -32.38 -13.95 13.34
C SER A 51 -31.73 -13.91 11.96
N ALA A 52 -30.54 -13.31 11.84
CA ALA A 52 -29.81 -13.26 10.58
C ALA A 52 -29.22 -14.63 10.20
N LEU A 53 -28.81 -15.44 11.18
CA LEU A 53 -28.31 -16.79 10.94
C LEU A 53 -29.42 -17.77 10.50
N LEU A 54 -30.64 -17.58 11.00
CA LEU A 54 -31.81 -18.41 10.68
C LEU A 54 -32.63 -17.88 9.50
N ALA A 55 -32.27 -16.73 8.95
CA ALA A 55 -33.03 -16.10 7.89
C ALA A 55 -32.99 -16.97 6.61
N VAL A 56 -34.17 -17.36 6.13
CA VAL A 56 -34.32 -18.06 4.86
C VAL A 56 -34.53 -17.04 3.75
N PRO A 57 -33.75 -17.08 2.64
CA PRO A 57 -33.93 -16.15 1.54
C PRO A 57 -35.28 -16.36 0.86
N SER A 58 -35.89 -15.27 0.38
CA SER A 58 -37.12 -15.38 -0.41
C SER A 58 -36.85 -16.02 -1.78
N ALA A 59 -37.89 -16.55 -2.41
CA ALA A 59 -37.78 -17.14 -3.76
C ALA A 59 -37.14 -16.17 -4.78
N ARG A 60 -37.47 -14.88 -4.70
CA ARG A 60 -36.87 -13.84 -5.55
C ARG A 60 -35.37 -13.66 -5.28
N VAL A 61 -34.95 -13.67 -4.02
CA VAL A 61 -33.53 -13.55 -3.65
C VAL A 61 -32.76 -14.76 -4.18
N GLY A 62 -33.34 -15.96 -4.10
CA GLY A 62 -32.78 -17.17 -4.72
C GLY A 62 -32.57 -17.01 -6.23
N GLN A 63 -33.60 -16.58 -6.96
CA GLN A 63 -33.50 -16.34 -8.41
C GLN A 63 -32.44 -15.29 -8.79
N LEU A 64 -32.29 -14.23 -8.00
CA LEU A 64 -31.29 -13.19 -8.25
C LEU A 64 -29.88 -13.61 -7.87
N ALA A 65 -29.73 -14.55 -6.93
CA ALA A 65 -28.44 -15.12 -6.56
C ALA A 65 -27.91 -16.10 -7.62
N GLU A 66 -28.77 -16.61 -8.51
CA GLU A 66 -28.32 -17.44 -9.62
C GLU A 66 -27.47 -16.62 -10.60
N PRO A 67 -26.25 -17.08 -10.94
CA PRO A 67 -25.43 -16.40 -11.92
C PRO A 67 -26.10 -16.48 -13.31
N LYS A 68 -25.92 -15.43 -14.10
CA LYS A 68 -26.43 -15.43 -15.48
C LYS A 68 -25.75 -16.55 -16.27
N ARG A 69 -26.54 -17.34 -17.00
CA ARG A 69 -26.01 -18.37 -17.89
C ARG A 69 -25.15 -17.71 -18.96
N VAL A 70 -23.96 -18.26 -19.15
CA VAL A 70 -23.05 -17.86 -20.23
C VAL A 70 -23.67 -18.32 -21.55
N ASN A 71 -23.60 -17.49 -22.59
CA ASN A 71 -24.06 -17.83 -23.94
C ASN A 71 -23.26 -19.05 -24.47
N GLN A 72 -23.91 -19.96 -25.21
CA GLN A 72 -23.25 -21.11 -25.84
C GLN A 72 -22.14 -20.70 -26.82
N GLU A 73 -22.26 -19.50 -27.40
CA GLU A 73 -21.27 -18.92 -28.31
C GLU A 73 -20.14 -18.18 -27.58
N TRP A 74 -20.18 -18.09 -26.24
CA TRP A 74 -19.13 -17.42 -25.49
C TRP A 74 -17.80 -18.14 -25.71
N ARG A 75 -16.78 -17.36 -26.04
CA ARG A 75 -15.40 -17.77 -26.20
C ARG A 75 -14.56 -16.85 -25.31
N GLU A 76 -13.53 -17.39 -24.69
CA GLU A 76 -12.56 -16.58 -23.95
C GLU A 76 -11.87 -15.60 -24.90
N ASP A 77 -11.83 -14.32 -24.53
CA ASP A 77 -11.37 -13.24 -25.42
C ASP A 77 -9.88 -13.30 -25.76
N ARG A 78 -9.05 -13.98 -24.96
CA ARG A 78 -7.62 -14.27 -25.18
C ARG A 78 -7.08 -15.15 -24.06
N THR A 79 -5.98 -15.86 -24.32
CA THR A 79 -5.18 -16.52 -23.28
C THR A 79 -4.69 -15.48 -22.25
N ALA A 80 -4.69 -15.83 -20.96
CA ALA A 80 -4.20 -14.95 -19.89
C ALA A 80 -2.75 -14.46 -20.11
N TYR A 81 -1.99 -15.17 -20.94
CA TYR A 81 -0.64 -14.81 -21.33
C TYR A 81 -0.60 -14.15 -22.71
N SER A 82 0.10 -13.03 -22.78
CA SER A 82 0.46 -12.40 -24.05
C SER A 82 1.62 -13.17 -24.71
N LYS A 83 1.49 -13.47 -26.01
CA LYS A 83 2.59 -14.05 -26.79
C LYS A 83 3.59 -12.95 -27.13
N VAL A 84 4.78 -13.00 -26.53
CA VAL A 84 5.90 -12.10 -26.86
C VAL A 84 6.59 -12.60 -28.12
N SER A 85 6.81 -11.72 -29.10
CA SER A 85 7.51 -12.07 -30.34
C SER A 85 8.99 -12.38 -30.09
N GLU A 86 9.59 -13.23 -30.93
CA GLU A 86 11.02 -13.57 -30.82
C GLU A 86 11.93 -12.34 -30.99
N GLY A 87 11.51 -11.36 -31.79
CA GLY A 87 12.22 -10.08 -31.93
C GLY A 87 12.23 -9.28 -30.64
N ALA A 88 11.12 -9.24 -29.90
CA ALA A 88 11.05 -8.54 -28.62
C ALA A 88 11.90 -9.23 -27.53
N LYS A 89 11.97 -10.57 -27.53
CA LYS A 89 12.83 -11.33 -26.61
C LYS A 89 14.32 -11.12 -26.87
N LYS A 90 14.70 -10.91 -28.13
CA LYS A 90 16.09 -10.72 -28.58
C LYS A 90 16.50 -9.24 -28.67
N ALA A 91 15.57 -8.32 -28.43
CA ALA A 91 15.85 -6.89 -28.55
C ALA A 91 16.88 -6.45 -27.50
N THR A 92 17.90 -5.73 -27.93
CA THR A 92 18.90 -5.14 -27.05
C THR A 92 18.57 -3.67 -26.78
N ALA A 93 18.86 -3.20 -25.57
CA ALA A 93 18.59 -1.82 -25.18
C ALA A 93 19.47 -0.85 -25.98
N THR A 94 18.90 0.28 -26.42
CA THR A 94 19.67 1.33 -27.08
C THR A 94 20.50 2.11 -26.07
N SER A 95 21.59 2.75 -26.54
CA SER A 95 22.45 3.61 -25.71
C SER A 95 21.65 4.63 -24.89
N ARG A 96 20.62 5.25 -25.50
CA ARG A 96 19.75 6.20 -24.82
C ARG A 96 18.95 5.59 -23.67
N VAL A 97 18.41 4.37 -23.86
CA VAL A 97 17.66 3.65 -22.82
C VAL A 97 18.59 3.30 -21.65
N ILE A 98 19.83 2.87 -21.95
CA ILE A 98 20.85 2.58 -20.94
C ILE A 98 21.17 3.84 -20.13
N GLN A 99 21.33 5.00 -20.78
CA GLN A 99 21.56 6.28 -20.08
C GLN A 99 20.38 6.68 -19.18
N LEU A 100 19.14 6.48 -19.65
CA LEU A 100 17.94 6.79 -18.87
C LEU A 100 17.72 5.87 -17.68
N ALA A 101 18.16 4.62 -17.78
CA ALA A 101 18.09 3.65 -16.70
C ALA A 101 19.05 3.99 -15.55
N GLN A 102 20.01 4.90 -15.76
CA GLN A 102 20.89 5.35 -14.69
C GLN A 102 20.10 6.15 -13.63
N PRO A 103 20.30 5.88 -12.33
CA PRO A 103 19.62 6.59 -11.26
C PRO A 103 20.02 8.07 -11.26
N LYS A 104 19.06 8.96 -11.02
CA LYS A 104 19.34 10.37 -10.80
C LYS A 104 19.98 10.58 -9.42
N ASN A 105 21.11 11.28 -9.40
CA ASN A 105 21.75 11.72 -8.15
C ASN A 105 20.84 12.74 -7.44
N LYS A 106 20.49 12.48 -6.18
CA LYS A 106 19.60 13.36 -5.40
C LYS A 106 20.26 14.68 -5.00
N ASP A 107 21.60 14.72 -5.01
CA ASP A 107 22.37 15.88 -4.58
C ASP A 107 22.22 17.09 -5.53
N SER A 108 21.87 16.85 -6.80
CA SER A 108 21.66 17.91 -7.80
C SER A 108 20.25 18.52 -7.76
N PHE A 109 19.34 17.98 -6.95
CA PHE A 109 17.97 18.47 -6.78
C PHE A 109 17.71 18.98 -5.35
N SER A 110 18.70 19.63 -4.72
CA SER A 110 18.41 20.52 -3.61
C SER A 110 17.54 21.67 -4.13
N LEU A 111 16.23 21.50 -4.04
CA LEU A 111 15.29 22.58 -4.22
C LEU A 111 15.69 23.71 -3.26
N PRO A 112 15.64 24.98 -3.69
CA PRO A 112 15.90 26.10 -2.80
C PRO A 112 14.94 25.99 -1.61
N VAL A 113 15.49 25.86 -0.41
CA VAL A 113 14.75 25.80 0.84
C VAL A 113 13.82 27.00 0.88
N THR A 114 12.50 26.77 0.76
CA THR A 114 11.52 27.81 1.05
C THR A 114 11.56 28.06 2.56
N PRO A 115 11.88 29.27 3.05
CA PRO A 115 11.84 29.53 4.47
C PRO A 115 10.40 29.37 4.97
N SER A 116 10.19 28.37 5.82
CA SER A 116 8.93 28.07 6.51
C SER A 116 8.63 29.19 7.51
N ASN A 117 7.97 30.24 7.04
CA ASN A 117 7.40 31.28 7.89
C ASN A 117 6.01 30.85 8.38
N HIS A 118 5.94 29.79 9.18
CA HIS A 118 4.74 29.50 9.97
C HIS A 118 4.88 30.16 11.35
N ARG A 119 4.78 31.50 11.40
CA ARG A 119 4.63 32.21 12.67
C ARG A 119 3.24 31.88 13.23
N LYS A 120 3.24 31.32 14.45
CA LYS A 120 2.07 31.05 15.30
C LYS A 120 1.01 32.15 15.18
N ALA A 121 -0.17 31.80 14.68
CA ALA A 121 -1.41 32.52 14.97
C ALA A 121 -2.12 31.72 16.07
N GLU A 122 -1.80 32.06 17.32
CA GLU A 122 -2.53 31.56 18.48
C GLU A 122 -3.84 32.37 18.67
N ASP A 123 -4.82 31.72 19.28
CA ASP A 123 -5.92 32.33 20.06
C ASP A 123 -7.13 32.93 19.34
N LYS A 124 -7.94 32.16 18.58
CA LYS A 124 -9.35 32.59 18.26
C LYS A 124 -10.44 31.51 18.20
N TYR A 125 -10.25 30.31 18.76
CA TYR A 125 -11.36 29.34 18.85
C TYR A 125 -11.44 28.68 20.22
N SER A 126 -12.00 29.40 21.19
CA SER A 126 -12.60 28.78 22.38
C SER A 126 -13.85 28.01 21.93
N ARG A 127 -13.77 26.67 21.89
CA ARG A 127 -14.94 25.81 21.65
C ARG A 127 -15.87 25.90 22.86
N ALA A 128 -16.98 26.63 22.71
CA ALA A 128 -18.05 26.65 23.68
C ALA A 128 -18.63 25.23 23.86
N THR A 129 -18.51 24.68 25.06
CA THR A 129 -19.18 23.44 25.45
C THR A 129 -20.66 23.75 25.64
N ARG A 130 -21.50 23.49 24.63
CA ARG A 130 -22.94 23.44 24.83
C ARG A 130 -23.27 22.07 25.42
N SER A 131 -23.72 22.05 26.67
CA SER A 131 -24.29 20.87 27.31
C SER A 131 -25.50 20.39 26.51
N ALA A 132 -25.61 19.07 26.33
CA ALA A 132 -26.72 18.43 25.65
C ALA A 132 -28.02 18.58 26.47
N PRO A 133 -29.15 19.00 25.88
CA PRO A 133 -30.43 18.86 26.53
C PRO A 133 -30.82 17.38 26.60
N SER A 134 -31.14 16.92 27.80
CA SER A 134 -31.66 15.59 28.09
C SER A 134 -33.10 15.47 27.56
N GLU A 135 -33.27 14.96 26.35
CA GLU A 135 -34.57 14.46 25.88
C GLU A 135 -34.55 12.93 25.91
N GLY A 136 -35.49 12.35 26.67
CA GLY A 136 -35.65 10.91 26.83
C GLY A 136 -36.09 10.19 25.54
N PRO A 137 -36.06 8.84 25.54
CA PRO A 137 -36.26 8.04 24.34
C PRO A 137 -37.70 8.17 23.80
N LYS A 138 -37.81 8.66 22.56
CA LYS A 138 -39.05 8.77 21.79
C LYS A 138 -39.48 7.36 21.34
N LEU A 139 -40.57 6.85 21.92
CA LEU A 139 -41.26 5.63 21.51
C LEU A 139 -41.86 5.84 20.11
N TRP A 140 -41.30 5.17 19.11
CA TRP A 140 -41.96 5.02 17.82
C TRP A 140 -42.88 3.81 17.88
N HIS A 141 -44.15 3.99 17.52
CA HIS A 141 -45.05 2.88 17.21
C HIS A 141 -45.04 2.68 15.69
N VAL A 142 -44.71 1.47 15.24
CA VAL A 142 -44.91 1.03 13.85
C VAL A 142 -46.31 0.44 13.76
N ARG A 143 -47.06 0.91 12.77
CA ARG A 143 -48.42 0.48 12.44
C ARG A 143 -48.39 -0.63 11.39
#